data_AF-A0A359LPW0-F1
#
_entry.id   AF-A0A359LPW0-F1
#
_cell.length_a   1.000
_cell.length_b   1.000
_cell.length_c   1.000
_cell.angle_alpha   90.00
_cell.angle_beta   90.00
_cell.angle_gamma   90.00
#
_symmetry.space_group_name_H-M   'P 1'
#
loop_
_entity.id
_entity.type
_entity.pdbx_description
1 polymer ?
#
loop_
_entity_poly.entity_id
_entity_poly.type
_entity_poly.pdbx_seq_one_letter_code
_entity_poly.pdbx_strand_id
1 'polypeptide(L)'
;VGPVIYTDCAPEDVEPILARLVPEPSATSVARVNTTEERFGSVPRAYIECLDDQCIPLSLQRAMHSATPCDPVLSLETGHSPNWSAPEKLAQMLCALA
;
A
#
# COMPACT_ATOMS: atom_id res chain seq x y z
N VAL A 1 11.09 9.11 9.58
CA VAL A 1 10.31 8.14 8.76
C VAL A 1 9.38 8.84 7.77
N GLY A 2 8.99 10.11 7.98
CA GLY A 2 8.00 10.83 7.16
C GLY A 2 8.27 11.05 5.66
N PRO A 3 9.49 11.37 5.16
CA PRO A 3 9.63 11.87 3.78
C PRO A 3 9.49 10.80 2.69
N VAL A 4 9.77 9.52 2.99
CA VAL A 4 9.74 8.44 1.98
C VAL A 4 8.31 7.97 1.67
N ILE A 5 7.37 8.18 2.60
CA ILE A 5 5.97 7.74 2.49
C ILE A 5 5.14 8.68 1.61
N TYR A 6 5.54 9.95 1.50
CA TYR A 6 4.79 11.01 0.79
C TYR A 6 5.63 11.68 -0.31
N THR A 7 6.52 10.94 -0.95
CA THR A 7 7.53 11.47 -1.90
C THR A 7 6.95 12.19 -3.11
N ASP A 8 5.73 11.83 -3.51
CA ASP A 8 5.00 12.33 -4.67
C ASP A 8 3.80 13.21 -4.29
N CYS A 9 3.69 13.61 -3.02
CA CYS A 9 2.66 14.54 -2.53
C CYS A 9 3.20 15.98 -2.54
N ALA A 10 2.30 16.97 -2.69
CA ALA A 10 2.69 18.38 -2.59
C ALA A 10 3.13 18.71 -1.14
N PRO A 11 4.25 19.43 -0.92
CA PRO A 11 4.76 19.72 0.42
C PRO A 11 3.72 20.35 1.37
N GLU A 12 2.88 21.24 0.85
CA GLU A 12 1.79 21.89 1.57
C GLU A 12 0.74 20.92 2.12
N ASP A 13 0.53 19.79 1.45
CA ASP A 13 -0.38 18.73 1.89
C ASP A 13 0.29 17.80 2.90
N VAL A 14 1.61 17.65 2.84
CA VAL A 14 2.40 16.72 3.67
C VAL A 14 2.65 17.28 5.08
N GLU A 15 2.95 18.57 5.22
CA GLU A 15 3.21 19.20 6.52
C GLU A 15 2.14 18.91 7.59
N PRO A 16 0.82 19.11 7.34
CA PRO A 16 -0.21 18.81 8.33
C PRO A 16 -0.34 17.31 8.62
N ILE A 17 0.01 16.45 7.67
CA ILE A 17 0.01 14.98 7.86
C ILE A 17 1.15 14.58 8.80
N LEU A 18 2.36 15.09 8.56
CA LEU A 18 3.54 14.81 9.39
C LEU A 18 3.33 15.23 10.84
N ALA A 19 2.63 16.34 11.09
CA ALA A 19 2.30 16.80 12.43
C ALA A 19 1.37 15.86 13.22
N ARG A 20 0.65 14.97 12.52
CA ARG A 20 -0.29 14.01 13.12
C ARG A 20 0.30 12.60 13.28
N LEU A 21 1.49 12.35 12.75
CA LEU A 21 2.15 11.06 12.88
C LEU A 21 2.60 10.82 14.32
N VAL A 22 2.40 9.59 14.78
CA VAL A 22 2.87 9.10 16.08
C VAL A 22 3.80 7.91 15.88
N PRO A 23 4.63 7.55 16.86
CA PRO A 23 5.45 6.35 16.76
C PRO A 23 4.62 5.08 16.55
N GLU A 24 4.96 4.31 15.51
CA GLU A 24 4.33 3.01 15.21
C GLU A 24 4.76 1.96 16.26
N PRO A 25 3.82 1.19 16.86
CA PRO A 25 4.17 0.10 17.75
C PRO A 25 4.96 -1.02 17.03
N SER A 26 6.21 -1.26 17.41
CA SER A 26 7.07 -2.22 16.69
C SER A 26 6.69 -3.69 16.85
N ALA A 27 5.98 -4.04 17.93
CA ALA A 27 5.62 -5.44 18.22
C ALA A 27 4.72 -6.07 17.14
N THR A 28 3.91 -5.26 16.46
CA THR A 28 2.99 -5.72 15.41
C THR A 28 3.74 -6.22 14.17
N SER A 29 4.91 -5.63 13.87
CA SER A 29 5.70 -5.97 12.68
C SER A 29 6.29 -7.38 12.71
N VAL A 30 6.47 -7.96 13.91
CA VAL A 30 7.05 -9.31 14.11
C VAL A 30 6.06 -10.30 14.71
N ALA A 31 4.82 -9.87 14.96
CA ALA A 31 3.80 -10.74 15.50
C ALA A 31 3.44 -11.84 14.50
N ARG A 32 3.41 -13.10 14.95
CA ARG A 32 2.98 -14.23 14.12
C ARG A 32 1.48 -14.15 13.89
N VAL A 33 1.08 -14.19 12.61
CA VAL A 33 -0.32 -14.34 12.19
C VAL A 33 -0.55 -15.80 11.76
N ASN A 34 -1.63 -16.41 12.26
CA ASN A 34 -2.03 -17.76 11.85
C ASN A 34 -3.17 -17.64 10.83
N THR A 35 -2.95 -18.15 9.62
CA THR A 35 -3.93 -18.16 8.52
C THR A 35 -4.35 -19.59 8.18
N THR A 36 -5.50 -19.75 7.52
CA THR A 36 -5.95 -21.04 6.96
C THR A 36 -6.48 -20.83 5.55
N GLU A 37 -6.48 -21.89 4.75
CA GLU A 37 -7.02 -21.84 3.38
C GLU A 37 -8.52 -21.54 3.37
N GLU A 38 -9.28 -22.12 4.30
CA GLU A 38 -10.74 -21.99 4.34
C GLU A 38 -11.21 -20.57 4.71
N ARG A 39 -10.35 -19.78 5.37
CA ARG A 39 -10.68 -18.41 5.83
C ARG A 39 -9.88 -17.33 5.12
N PHE A 40 -8.55 -17.36 5.27
CA PHE A 40 -7.69 -16.36 4.65
C PHE A 40 -7.53 -16.65 3.16
N GLY A 41 -7.27 -17.92 2.80
CA GLY A 41 -7.09 -18.34 1.42
C GLY A 41 -8.32 -18.10 0.54
N SER A 42 -9.53 -18.21 1.11
CA SER A 42 -10.81 -18.10 0.40
C SER A 42 -11.25 -16.69 0.02
N VAL A 43 -10.64 -15.64 0.58
CA VAL A 43 -10.99 -14.26 0.26
C VAL A 43 -10.34 -13.85 -1.08
N PRO A 44 -11.11 -13.39 -2.09
CA PRO A 44 -10.55 -12.82 -3.31
C PRO A 44 -9.67 -11.60 -3.01
N ARG A 45 -8.55 -11.48 -3.72
CA ARG A 45 -7.55 -10.43 -3.47
C ARG A 45 -7.14 -9.79 -4.80
N ALA A 46 -7.11 -8.47 -4.82
CA ALA A 46 -6.46 -7.70 -5.87
C ALA A 46 -5.20 -7.01 -5.30
N TYR A 47 -4.29 -6.60 -6.16
CA TYR A 47 -3.12 -5.81 -5.79
C TYR A 47 -3.00 -4.58 -6.69
N ILE A 48 -2.66 -3.41 -6.13
CA ILE A 48 -2.32 -2.21 -6.89
C ILE A 48 -0.85 -1.89 -6.61
N GLU A 49 0.01 -2.13 -7.59
CA GLU A 49 1.42 -1.77 -7.52
C GLU A 49 1.58 -0.25 -7.58
N CYS A 50 2.40 0.31 -6.70
CA CYS A 50 2.84 1.70 -6.78
C CYS A 50 4.24 1.74 -7.38
N LEU A 51 4.35 2.19 -8.63
CA LEU A 51 5.56 1.98 -9.43
C LEU A 51 6.78 2.77 -8.95
N ASP A 52 6.56 3.91 -8.28
CA ASP A 52 7.60 4.80 -7.77
C ASP A 52 7.76 4.71 -6.23
N ASP A 53 7.22 3.66 -5.62
CA ASP A 53 7.28 3.43 -4.17
C ASP A 53 8.72 3.16 -3.70
N GLN A 54 9.19 4.01 -2.79
CA GLN A 54 10.51 3.92 -2.15
C GLN A 54 10.49 3.28 -0.76
N CYS A 55 9.30 3.10 -0.16
CA CYS A 55 9.11 2.39 1.10
C CYS A 55 9.03 0.88 0.88
N ILE A 56 8.29 0.47 -0.15
CA ILE A 56 8.16 -0.93 -0.58
C ILE A 56 8.52 -0.98 -2.07
N PRO A 57 9.79 -1.22 -2.41
CA PRO A 57 10.23 -1.26 -3.81
C PRO A 57 9.40 -2.25 -4.64
N LEU A 58 9.20 -1.96 -5.92
CA LEU A 58 8.38 -2.77 -6.82
C LEU A 58 8.74 -4.27 -6.84
N SER A 59 10.02 -4.60 -6.70
CA SER A 59 10.47 -6.00 -6.59
C SER A 59 9.94 -6.70 -5.35
N LEU A 60 9.83 -5.99 -4.22
CA LEU A 60 9.26 -6.49 -2.98
C LEU A 60 7.73 -6.59 -3.09
N GLN A 61 7.06 -5.61 -3.68
CA GLN A 61 5.62 -5.68 -3.97
C GLN A 61 5.28 -6.95 -4.78
N ARG A 62 6.07 -7.22 -5.82
CA ARG A 62 5.95 -8.43 -6.64
C ARG A 62 6.19 -9.71 -5.88
N ALA A 63 7.19 -9.73 -5.00
CA ALA A 63 7.40 -10.87 -4.11
C ALA A 63 6.21 -11.09 -3.17
N MET A 64 5.62 -10.02 -2.62
CA MET A 64 4.45 -10.09 -1.73
C MET A 64 3.23 -10.69 -2.42
N HIS A 65 2.83 -10.15 -3.58
CA HIS A 65 1.64 -10.65 -4.28
C HIS A 65 1.90 -11.97 -5.04
N SER A 66 3.15 -12.40 -5.19
CA SER A 66 3.48 -13.76 -5.65
C SER A 66 3.40 -14.78 -4.50
N ALA A 67 3.84 -14.40 -3.31
CA ALA A 67 3.76 -15.24 -2.11
C ALA A 67 2.31 -15.42 -1.62
N THR A 68 1.46 -14.41 -1.80
CA THR A 68 0.02 -14.49 -1.58
C THR A 68 -0.68 -14.05 -2.86
N PRO A 69 -1.03 -14.99 -3.77
CA PRO A 69 -1.57 -14.66 -5.09
C PRO A 69 -2.78 -13.71 -5.03
N CYS A 70 -2.72 -12.69 -5.88
CA CYS A 70 -3.75 -11.70 -6.13
C CYS A 70 -4.14 -11.69 -7.62
N ASP A 71 -5.42 -11.50 -7.91
CA ASP A 71 -5.97 -11.34 -9.25
C ASP A 71 -7.19 -10.38 -9.18
N PRO A 72 -7.16 -9.21 -9.84
CA PRO A 72 -6.09 -8.72 -10.71
C PRO A 72 -4.89 -8.11 -9.97
N VAL A 73 -3.77 -8.02 -10.67
CA VAL A 73 -2.65 -7.13 -10.33
C VAL A 73 -2.71 -5.93 -11.26
N LEU A 74 -2.95 -4.75 -10.70
CA LEU A 74 -2.98 -3.46 -11.38
C LEU A 74 -1.74 -2.65 -11.01
N SER A 75 -1.44 -1.59 -11.76
CA SER A 75 -0.32 -0.70 -11.45
C SER A 75 -0.75 0.76 -11.52
N LEU A 76 -0.14 1.60 -10.68
CA LEU A 76 -0.37 3.04 -10.58
C LEU A 76 0.99 3.75 -10.49
N GLU A 77 1.15 4.81 -11.31
CA GLU A 77 2.36 5.65 -11.35
C GLU A 77 2.37 6.63 -10.18
N THR A 78 2.63 6.10 -8.97
CA THR A 78 2.69 6.85 -7.70
C THR A 78 3.80 6.29 -6.79
N GLY A 79 4.18 7.09 -5.81
CA GLY A 79 4.92 6.68 -4.62
C GLY A 79 4.06 5.88 -3.63
N HIS A 80 4.46 5.85 -2.36
CA HIS A 80 3.87 4.95 -1.36
C HIS A 80 2.44 5.31 -0.94
N SER A 81 2.01 6.57 -1.11
CA SER A 81 0.72 7.08 -0.60
C SER A 81 -0.22 7.55 -1.72
N PRO A 82 -0.71 6.64 -2.60
CA PRO A 82 -1.62 7.00 -3.69
C PRO A 82 -2.95 7.58 -3.20
N ASN A 83 -3.35 7.30 -1.96
CA ASN A 83 -4.54 7.89 -1.33
C ASN A 83 -4.37 9.39 -1.01
N TRP A 84 -3.14 9.92 -1.09
CA TRP A 84 -2.83 11.34 -0.95
C TRP A 84 -2.36 11.94 -2.27
N SER A 85 -1.47 11.29 -3.02
CA SER A 85 -0.92 11.83 -4.26
C SER A 85 -1.85 11.69 -5.48
N ALA A 86 -2.73 10.69 -5.49
CA ALA A 86 -3.65 10.43 -6.61
C ALA A 86 -5.02 9.86 -6.16
N PRO A 87 -5.73 10.51 -5.22
CA PRO A 87 -6.92 9.94 -4.59
C PRO A 87 -8.04 9.61 -5.59
N GLU A 88 -8.28 10.44 -6.61
CA GLU A 88 -9.32 10.17 -7.62
C GLU A 88 -8.98 8.95 -8.48
N LYS A 89 -7.71 8.81 -8.91
CA LYS A 89 -7.27 7.65 -9.69
C LYS A 89 -7.38 6.37 -8.87
N LEU A 90 -6.90 6.41 -7.62
CA LEU A 90 -7.02 5.27 -6.71
C LEU A 90 -8.49 4.90 -6.49
N ALA A 91 -9.37 5.87 -6.24
CA ALA A 91 -10.80 5.64 -6.04
C ALA A 91 -11.46 4.99 -7.28
N GLN A 92 -11.13 5.45 -8.48
CA GLN A 92 -11.63 4.85 -9.72
C GLN A 92 -11.21 3.38 -9.86
N MET A 93 -9.95 3.06 -9.57
CA MET A 93 -9.44 1.69 -9.60
C MET A 93 -10.15 0.81 -8.56
N LEU A 94 -10.33 1.31 -7.34
CA LEU A 94 -11.05 0.59 -6.28
C LEU A 94 -12.53 0.34 -6.65
N CYS A 95 -13.21 1.34 -7.22
CA CYS A 95 -14.59 1.17 -7.68
C CYS A 95 -14.72 0.15 -8.83
N ALA A 96 -13.69 -0.02 -9.65
CA ALA A 96 -13.69 -1.03 -10.71
C ALA A 96 -13.46 -2.47 -10.20
N LEU A 97 -13.03 -2.63 -8.94
CA LEU A 97 -12.84 -3.92 -8.27
C LEU A 97 -14.07 -4.36 -7.45
N ALA A 98 -15.03 -3.46 -7.23
CA ALA A 98 -16.25 -3.68 -6.46
C ALA A 98 -17.37 -4.30 -7.31
#